data_AF-A0A399FZI6-F1
#
_entry.id   AF-A0A399FZI6-F1
#
_cell.length_a   1.000
_cell.length_b   1.000
_cell.length_c   1.000
_cell.angle_alpha   90.00
_cell.angle_beta   90.00
_cell.angle_gamma   90.00
#
_symmetry.space_group_name_H-M   'P 1'
#
loop_
_entity.id
_entity.type
_entity.pdbx_description
1 polymer ?
#
loop_
_entity_poly.entity_id
_entity_poly.type
_entity_poly.pdbx_seq_one_letter_code
_entity_poly.pdbx_strand_id
1 'polypeptide(L)'
;MSHRPIIDAGPGLNFLSINQERLLISVLGRLSAPETVQDEVLDKSRRDKRFRSAEKVWRKLTPDWMQILSDDQTPELAAVVQRITHQPMAERLKRPKDLGEIMVIAHAVVTAETGQKVTVLIDDGQGARTATSEIDRLKRLRRSGRPVGSITLASTLTVLERAAQKKRIAGKADMRQLYRRLRELDDGLPPIEATRLLSPDLWP
;
A
#
# COMPACT_ATOMS: atom_id res chain seq x y z
N MET A 1 -12.95 14.07 6.12
CA MET A 1 -12.96 13.20 4.93
C MET A 1 -11.72 12.30 4.96
N SER A 2 -11.79 11.06 4.49
CA SER A 2 -10.63 10.16 4.40
C SER A 2 -9.93 10.34 3.06
N HIS A 3 -8.60 10.37 3.06
CA HIS A 3 -7.81 10.38 1.83
C HIS A 3 -7.91 9.01 1.13
N ARG A 4 -7.67 8.97 -0.19
CA ARG A 4 -7.54 7.71 -0.93
C ARG A 4 -6.42 6.86 -0.30
N PRO A 5 -6.60 5.55 -0.08
CA PRO A 5 -5.50 4.73 0.42
C PRO A 5 -4.31 4.74 -0.53
N ILE A 6 -3.11 4.88 0.03
CA ILE A 6 -1.86 4.91 -0.72
C ILE A 6 -1.31 3.49 -0.81
N ILE A 7 -1.06 3.00 -2.02
CA ILE A 7 -0.59 1.64 -2.27
C ILE A 7 0.91 1.63 -2.61
N ASP A 8 1.61 0.64 -2.08
CA ASP A 8 2.98 0.30 -2.43
C ASP A 8 3.08 -0.62 -3.66
N ALA A 9 4.26 -0.64 -4.29
CA ALA A 9 4.51 -1.38 -5.52
C ALA A 9 4.29 -2.89 -5.37
N GLY A 10 4.73 -3.50 -4.26
CA GLY A 10 4.60 -4.95 -4.04
C GLY A 10 3.14 -5.43 -4.06
N PRO A 11 2.30 -4.99 -3.11
CA PRO A 11 0.87 -5.33 -3.09
C PRO A 11 0.17 -4.91 -4.39
N GLY A 12 0.50 -3.73 -4.93
CA GLY A 12 -0.03 -3.25 -6.21
C GLY A 12 0.24 -4.24 -7.33
N LEU A 13 1.49 -4.62 -7.54
CA LEU A 13 1.89 -5.61 -8.55
C LEU A 13 1.15 -6.93 -8.36
N ASN A 14 1.11 -7.45 -7.14
CA ASN A 14 0.51 -8.76 -6.87
C ASN A 14 -0.97 -8.80 -7.25
N PHE A 15 -1.79 -7.89 -6.71
CA PHE A 15 -3.23 -7.86 -6.99
C PHE A 15 -3.54 -7.60 -8.46
N LEU A 16 -2.84 -6.65 -9.09
CA LEU A 16 -3.09 -6.29 -10.48
C LEU A 16 -2.67 -7.41 -11.44
N SER A 17 -1.61 -8.14 -11.12
CA SER A 17 -1.10 -9.22 -11.98
C SER A 17 -2.04 -10.42 -12.04
N ILE A 18 -2.80 -10.67 -10.96
CA ILE A 18 -3.80 -11.74 -10.94
C ILE A 18 -5.23 -11.26 -11.27
N ASN A 19 -5.37 -10.02 -11.77
CA ASN A 19 -6.65 -9.35 -12.09
C ASN A 19 -7.62 -9.30 -10.90
N GLN A 20 -7.09 -8.95 -9.72
CA GLN A 20 -7.86 -8.79 -8.48
C GLN A 20 -7.95 -7.32 -8.04
N GLU A 21 -7.79 -6.38 -8.98
CA GLU A 21 -7.95 -4.94 -8.74
C GLU A 21 -9.33 -4.58 -8.22
N ARG A 22 -10.38 -5.25 -8.72
CA ARG A 22 -11.77 -4.99 -8.29
C ARG A 22 -11.99 -5.44 -6.85
N LEU A 23 -11.36 -6.54 -6.44
CA LEU A 23 -11.39 -7.01 -5.05
C LEU A 23 -10.73 -5.97 -4.14
N LEU A 24 -9.51 -5.56 -4.47
CA LEU A 24 -8.74 -4.57 -3.74
C LEU A 24 -9.53 -3.25 -3.57
N ILE A 25 -10.08 -2.72 -4.67
CA ILE A 25 -10.89 -1.50 -4.69
C ILE A 25 -12.20 -1.70 -3.91
N SER A 26 -12.84 -2.86 -3.97
CA SER A 26 -14.07 -3.13 -3.19
C SER A 26 -13.82 -3.11 -1.67
N VAL A 27 -12.59 -3.39 -1.25
CA VAL A 27 -12.19 -3.40 0.16
C VAL A 27 -11.73 -2.02 0.62
N LEU A 28 -10.85 -1.37 -0.14
CA LEU A 28 -10.16 -0.13 0.24
C LEU A 28 -10.78 1.14 -0.35
N GLY A 29 -11.52 1.03 -1.45
CA GLY A 29 -12.01 2.17 -2.23
C GLY A 29 -11.05 2.58 -3.35
N ARG A 30 -11.23 3.80 -3.87
CA ARG A 30 -10.31 4.40 -4.86
C ARG A 30 -8.94 4.61 -4.23
N LEU A 31 -7.90 4.26 -4.99
CA LEU A 31 -6.52 4.23 -4.51
C LEU A 31 -5.72 5.43 -5.00
N SER A 32 -4.56 5.63 -4.40
CA SER A 32 -3.50 6.50 -4.89
C SER A 32 -2.13 5.83 -4.78
N ALA A 33 -1.18 6.25 -5.60
CA ALA A 33 0.20 5.75 -5.57
C ALA A 33 1.18 6.88 -5.93
N PRO A 34 2.36 6.95 -5.31
CA PRO A 34 3.45 7.83 -5.77
C PRO A 34 3.90 7.52 -7.20
N GLU A 35 4.46 8.51 -7.90
CA GLU A 35 5.05 8.35 -9.24
C GLU A 35 6.11 7.24 -9.25
N THR A 36 6.99 7.21 -8.25
CA THR A 36 8.03 6.18 -8.11
C THR A 36 7.42 4.77 -8.05
N VAL A 37 6.28 4.61 -7.37
CA VAL A 37 5.58 3.31 -7.28
C VAL A 37 4.98 2.93 -8.63
N GLN A 38 4.39 3.90 -9.34
CA GLN A 38 3.91 3.67 -10.70
C GLN A 38 5.04 3.19 -11.61
N ASP A 39 6.17 3.90 -11.61
CA ASP A 39 7.33 3.55 -12.44
C ASP A 39 7.84 2.15 -12.12
N GLU A 40 7.94 1.80 -10.83
CA GLU A 40 8.35 0.46 -10.41
C GLU A 40 7.36 -0.62 -10.89
N VAL A 41 6.05 -0.37 -10.79
CA VAL A 41 5.02 -1.31 -11.27
C VAL A 41 5.14 -1.52 -12.78
N LEU A 42 5.27 -0.42 -13.55
CA LEU A 42 5.37 -0.48 -15.00
C LEU A 42 6.67 -1.17 -15.45
N ASP A 43 7.79 -0.87 -14.80
CA ASP A 43 9.09 -1.46 -15.10
C ASP A 43 9.12 -2.96 -14.79
N LYS A 44 8.62 -3.37 -13.61
CA LYS A 44 8.53 -4.79 -13.25
C LYS A 44 7.60 -5.56 -14.19
N SER A 45 6.47 -4.95 -14.58
CA SER A 45 5.53 -5.56 -15.55
C SER A 45 6.17 -5.84 -16.91
N ARG A 46 7.14 -5.03 -17.34
CA ARG A 46 7.86 -5.21 -18.61
C ARG A 46 8.96 -6.26 -18.52
N ARG A 47 9.64 -6.33 -17.38
CA ARG A 47 10.84 -7.17 -17.20
C ARG A 47 10.49 -8.59 -16.73
N ASP A 48 9.46 -8.76 -15.93
CA ASP A 48 9.05 -10.05 -15.39
C ASP A 48 7.69 -10.48 -15.95
N LYS A 49 7.66 -11.65 -16.61
CA LYS A 49 6.46 -12.20 -17.25
C LYS A 49 5.33 -12.45 -16.26
N ARG A 50 5.64 -12.71 -14.98
CA ARG A 50 4.66 -12.93 -13.91
C ARG A 50 3.78 -11.70 -13.68
N PHE A 51 4.34 -10.50 -13.89
CA PHE A 51 3.68 -9.23 -13.61
C PHE A 51 3.12 -8.51 -14.84
N ARG A 52 3.21 -9.12 -16.04
CA ARG A 52 2.87 -8.47 -17.32
C ARG A 52 1.46 -7.87 -17.37
N SER A 53 0.49 -8.49 -16.71
CA SER A 53 -0.90 -8.02 -16.63
C SER A 53 -1.02 -6.70 -15.87
N ALA A 54 -0.15 -6.42 -14.89
CA ALA A 54 -0.28 -5.26 -14.03
C ALA A 54 -0.21 -3.93 -14.81
N GLU A 55 0.68 -3.77 -15.79
CA GLU A 55 0.73 -2.55 -16.64
C GLU A 55 -0.60 -2.28 -17.36
N LYS A 56 -1.21 -3.33 -17.94
CA LYS A 56 -2.49 -3.20 -18.64
C LYS A 56 -3.63 -2.81 -17.69
N VAL A 57 -3.66 -3.38 -16.50
CA VAL A 57 -4.68 -3.07 -15.50
C VAL A 57 -4.45 -1.66 -14.93
N TRP A 58 -3.22 -1.30 -14.59
CA TRP A 58 -2.85 0.02 -14.06
C TRP A 58 -3.35 1.14 -14.97
N ARG A 59 -3.08 1.06 -16.27
CA ARG A 59 -3.51 2.05 -17.27
C ARG A 59 -5.03 2.21 -17.36
N LYS A 60 -5.81 1.17 -17.04
CA LYS A 60 -7.28 1.24 -17.01
C LYS A 60 -7.82 1.89 -15.74
N LEU A 61 -7.06 1.83 -14.64
CA LEU A 61 -7.45 2.41 -13.36
C LEU A 61 -7.12 3.89 -13.28
N THR A 62 -6.06 4.35 -13.94
CA THR A 62 -5.65 5.75 -13.96
C THR A 62 -6.51 6.59 -14.91
N PRO A 63 -6.93 7.82 -14.53
CA PRO A 63 -6.73 8.46 -13.23
C PRO A 63 -7.90 8.23 -12.23
N ASP A 64 -9.00 7.65 -12.68
CA ASP A 64 -10.27 7.67 -11.94
C ASP A 64 -10.24 6.81 -10.68
N TRP A 65 -9.69 5.60 -10.77
CA TRP A 65 -9.62 4.61 -9.69
C TRP A 65 -8.26 4.55 -9.00
N MET A 66 -7.20 4.99 -9.69
CA MET A 66 -5.85 5.14 -9.18
C MET A 66 -5.36 6.57 -9.46
N GLN A 67 -5.22 7.37 -8.40
CA GLN A 67 -4.63 8.70 -8.49
C GLN A 67 -3.11 8.62 -8.34
N ILE A 68 -2.38 9.28 -9.22
CA ILE A 68 -0.92 9.39 -9.09
C ILE A 68 -0.59 10.62 -8.23
N LEU A 69 0.26 10.43 -7.22
CA LEU A 69 0.77 11.47 -6.35
C LEU A 69 2.16 11.89 -6.87
N SER A 70 2.35 13.18 -7.11
CA SER A 70 3.62 13.70 -7.62
C SER A 70 4.72 13.56 -6.57
N ASP A 71 5.88 13.06 -6.99
CA ASP A 71 7.09 12.99 -6.15
C ASP A 71 7.95 14.25 -6.25
N ASP A 72 7.44 15.31 -6.87
CA ASP A 72 8.09 16.62 -6.91
C ASP A 72 8.40 17.12 -5.50
N GLN A 73 9.58 17.69 -5.36
CA GLN A 73 10.05 18.16 -4.06
C GLN A 73 9.21 19.34 -3.56
N THR A 74 8.43 19.11 -2.51
CA THR A 74 7.80 20.16 -1.69
C THR A 74 8.51 20.29 -0.35
N PRO A 75 8.42 21.44 0.35
CA PRO A 75 8.98 21.59 1.70
C PRO A 75 8.48 20.52 2.68
N GLU A 76 7.19 20.18 2.61
CA GLU A 76 6.55 19.19 3.47
C GLU A 76 7.09 17.80 3.18
N LEU A 77 7.08 17.38 1.91
CA LEU A 77 7.56 16.05 1.50
C LEU A 77 9.04 15.89 1.80
N ALA A 78 9.86 16.92 1.51
CA ALA A 78 11.28 16.92 1.81
C ALA A 78 11.58 16.76 3.31
N ALA A 79 10.83 17.45 4.17
CA ALA A 79 10.98 17.34 5.62
C ALA A 79 10.64 15.94 6.14
N VAL A 80 9.64 15.27 5.56
CA VAL A 80 9.31 13.88 5.91
C VAL A 80 10.39 12.93 5.42
N VAL A 81 10.82 13.02 4.16
CA VAL A 81 11.86 12.17 3.59
C VAL A 81 13.16 12.30 4.38
N GLN A 82 13.57 13.52 4.72
CA GLN A 82 14.76 13.76 5.52
C GLN A 82 14.64 13.18 6.93
N ARG A 83 13.47 13.25 7.54
CA ARG A 83 13.25 12.66 8.86
C ARG A 83 13.31 11.12 8.84
N ILE A 84 12.74 10.49 7.81
CA ILE A 84 12.72 9.03 7.66
C ILE A 84 14.11 8.49 7.31
N THR A 85 14.82 9.17 6.41
CA THR A 85 16.04 8.63 5.78
C THR A 85 17.33 9.25 6.30
N HIS A 86 17.24 10.31 7.09
CA HIS A 86 18.35 11.17 7.52
C HIS A 86 19.16 11.76 6.36
N GLN A 87 18.56 11.88 5.17
CA GLN A 87 19.18 12.41 3.94
C GLN A 87 18.28 13.46 3.28
N PRO A 88 18.84 14.50 2.65
CA PRO A 88 18.05 15.43 1.83
C PRO A 88 17.27 14.69 0.74
N MET A 89 16.03 15.10 0.47
CA MET A 89 15.18 14.45 -0.53
C MET A 89 15.83 14.42 -1.92
N ALA A 90 16.47 15.51 -2.33
CA ALA A 90 17.19 15.59 -3.60
C ALA A 90 18.33 14.55 -3.73
N GLU A 91 18.97 14.16 -2.62
CA GLU A 91 19.96 13.09 -2.62
C GLU A 91 19.30 11.71 -2.60
N ARG A 92 18.21 11.59 -1.84
CA ARG A 92 17.47 10.35 -1.71
C ARG A 92 16.84 9.89 -3.02
N LEU A 93 16.30 10.79 -3.83
CA LEU A 93 15.72 10.51 -5.15
C LEU A 93 16.73 9.90 -6.13
N LYS A 94 18.03 10.13 -5.93
CA LYS A 94 19.10 9.54 -6.77
C LYS A 94 19.37 8.07 -6.46
N ARG A 95 18.76 7.52 -5.40
CA ARG A 95 18.98 6.14 -4.94
C ARG A 95 17.70 5.34 -5.13
N PRO A 96 17.63 4.38 -6.04
CA PRO A 96 16.37 3.67 -6.32
C PRO A 96 15.95 2.72 -5.20
N LYS A 97 16.92 2.17 -4.46
CA LYS A 97 16.67 1.19 -3.38
C LYS A 97 15.68 1.76 -2.36
N ASP A 98 14.60 1.04 -2.06
CA ASP A 98 13.55 1.37 -1.06
C ASP A 98 12.84 2.72 -1.31
N LEU A 99 12.96 3.32 -2.50
CA LEU A 99 12.44 4.67 -2.76
C LEU A 99 10.90 4.69 -2.82
N GLY A 100 10.29 3.69 -3.46
CA GLY A 100 8.83 3.55 -3.55
C GLY A 100 8.18 3.51 -2.17
N GLU A 101 8.66 2.63 -1.29
CA GLU A 101 8.17 2.53 0.09
C GLU A 101 8.32 3.86 0.87
N ILE A 102 9.46 4.52 0.72
CA ILE A 102 9.69 5.80 1.38
C ILE A 102 8.73 6.88 0.87
N MET A 103 8.47 6.96 -0.43
CA MET A 103 7.48 7.88 -0.99
C MET A 103 6.06 7.57 -0.51
N VAL A 104 5.67 6.29 -0.45
CA VAL A 104 4.35 5.87 0.07
C VAL A 104 4.15 6.38 1.50
N ILE A 105 5.13 6.14 2.37
CA ILE A 105 5.06 6.57 3.77
C ILE A 105 5.10 8.09 3.85
N ALA A 106 5.98 8.75 3.09
CA ALA A 106 6.14 10.20 3.14
C ALA A 106 4.86 10.93 2.72
N HIS A 107 4.24 10.54 1.62
CA HIS A 107 2.95 11.08 1.17
C HIS A 107 1.83 10.85 2.20
N ALA A 108 1.80 9.68 2.83
CA ALA A 108 0.81 9.38 3.87
C ALA A 108 0.98 10.27 5.09
N VAL A 109 2.22 10.54 5.49
CA VAL A 109 2.55 11.41 6.63
C VAL A 109 2.21 12.87 6.31
N VAL A 110 2.63 13.40 5.16
CA VAL A 110 2.27 14.77 4.74
C VAL A 110 0.76 14.94 4.78
N THR A 111 0.02 13.99 4.20
CA THR A 111 -1.44 14.02 4.20
C THR A 111 -2.02 13.94 5.61
N ALA A 112 -1.50 13.06 6.47
CA ALA A 112 -1.98 12.94 7.85
C ALA A 112 -1.65 14.19 8.69
N GLU A 113 -0.53 14.87 8.43
CA GLU A 113 -0.18 16.13 9.11
C GLU A 113 -1.19 17.25 8.82
N THR A 114 -1.91 17.20 7.68
CA THR A 114 -3.02 18.12 7.36
C THR A 114 -4.35 17.80 8.09
N GLY A 115 -4.36 16.81 8.99
CA GLY A 115 -5.57 16.42 9.74
C GLY A 115 -6.35 15.24 9.15
N GLN A 116 -5.92 14.69 8.01
CA GLN A 116 -6.65 13.64 7.31
C GLN A 116 -6.35 12.22 7.83
N LYS A 117 -7.32 11.32 7.65
CA LYS A 117 -7.11 9.89 7.88
C LYS A 117 -6.68 9.22 6.58
N VAL A 118 -5.58 8.48 6.63
CA VAL A 118 -4.97 7.81 5.48
C VAL A 118 -4.80 6.32 5.78
N THR A 119 -5.08 5.47 4.80
CA THR A 119 -4.69 4.06 4.85
C THR A 119 -3.49 3.85 3.93
N VAL A 120 -2.52 3.08 4.38
CA VAL A 120 -1.32 2.74 3.62
C VAL A 120 -1.26 1.23 3.47
N LEU A 121 -1.14 0.74 2.24
CA LEU A 121 -1.00 -0.68 1.94
C LEU A 121 0.46 -1.01 1.65
N ILE A 122 1.12 -1.69 2.60
CA ILE A 122 2.53 -2.12 2.54
C ILE A 122 2.61 -3.55 3.09
N ASP A 123 3.32 -4.43 2.38
CA ASP A 123 3.63 -5.79 2.86
C ASP A 123 5.06 -5.92 3.40
N ASP A 124 5.97 -5.00 3.05
CA ASP A 124 7.34 -5.03 3.53
C ASP A 124 7.46 -4.73 5.04
N GLY A 125 8.29 -5.54 5.71
CA GLY A 125 8.47 -5.48 7.16
C GLY A 125 9.25 -4.25 7.62
N GLN A 126 10.21 -3.76 6.84
CA GLN A 126 10.97 -2.54 7.14
C GLN A 126 10.12 -1.29 6.88
N GLY A 127 9.40 -1.23 5.76
CA GLY A 127 8.42 -0.20 5.44
C GLY A 127 7.34 -0.10 6.52
N ALA A 128 6.77 -1.22 6.96
CA ALA A 128 5.78 -1.24 8.04
C ALA A 128 6.32 -0.70 9.38
N ARG A 129 7.57 -1.02 9.75
CA ARG A 129 8.22 -0.47 10.96
C ARG A 129 8.43 1.04 10.85
N THR A 130 8.90 1.50 9.70
CA THR A 130 9.10 2.93 9.42
C THR A 130 7.78 3.70 9.53
N ALA A 131 6.73 3.18 8.92
CA ALA A 131 5.39 3.76 9.01
C ALA A 131 4.84 3.73 10.44
N THR A 132 5.11 2.68 11.21
CA THR A 132 4.71 2.58 12.63
C THR A 132 5.36 3.66 13.47
N SER A 133 6.65 3.94 13.26
CA SER A 133 7.37 5.03 13.95
C SER A 133 6.71 6.40 13.69
N GLU A 134 6.32 6.67 12.44
CA GLU A 134 5.62 7.91 12.07
C GLU A 134 4.17 7.94 12.59
N ILE A 135 3.47 6.80 12.61
CA ILE A 135 2.15 6.68 13.26
C ILE A 135 2.24 7.06 14.74
N ASP A 136 3.25 6.56 15.45
CA ASP A 136 3.42 6.85 16.88
C ASP A 136 3.83 8.31 17.12
N ARG A 137 4.63 8.89 16.22
CA ARG A 137 4.89 10.33 16.20
C ARG A 137 3.58 11.12 16.05
N LEU A 138 2.74 10.80 15.06
CA LEU A 138 1.44 11.47 14.85
C LEU A 138 0.52 11.32 16.07
N LYS A 139 0.49 10.15 16.72
CA LYS A 139 -0.26 9.95 17.98
C LYS A 139 0.24 10.88 19.09
N ARG A 140 1.56 11.04 19.26
CA ARG A 140 2.13 11.97 20.25
C ARG A 140 1.73 13.41 19.97
N LEU A 141 1.83 13.84 18.71
CA LEU A 141 1.42 15.19 18.29
C LEU A 141 -0.07 15.45 18.54
N ARG A 142 -0.92 14.46 18.29
CA ARG A 142 -2.35 14.56 18.59
C ARG A 142 -2.61 14.66 20.10
N ARG A 143 -1.89 13.88 20.92
CA ARG A 143 -1.98 13.96 22.39
C ARG A 143 -1.52 15.32 22.93
N SER A 144 -0.60 16.00 22.25
CA SER A 144 -0.19 17.37 22.59
C SER A 144 -1.10 18.45 22.00
N GLY A 145 -2.32 18.09 21.56
CA GLY A 145 -3.32 19.05 21.06
C GLY A 145 -3.12 19.51 19.62
N ARG A 146 -2.16 18.96 18.86
CA ARG A 146 -2.02 19.34 17.44
C ARG A 146 -3.13 18.69 16.60
N PRO A 147 -3.75 19.42 15.65
CA PRO A 147 -4.85 18.92 14.83
C PRO A 147 -4.37 18.01 13.69
N VAL A 148 -3.55 17.00 14.00
CA VAL A 148 -3.08 16.00 13.03
C VAL A 148 -4.05 14.83 12.92
N GLY A 149 -4.06 14.21 11.76
CA GLY A 149 -4.88 13.06 11.42
C GLY A 149 -4.25 11.74 11.89
N SER A 150 -4.38 10.69 11.06
CA SER A 150 -3.86 9.37 11.42
C SER A 150 -3.58 8.52 10.19
N ILE A 151 -2.55 7.68 10.28
CA ILE A 151 -2.27 6.63 9.31
C ILE A 151 -2.73 5.29 9.87
N THR A 152 -3.35 4.48 9.03
CA THR A 152 -3.70 3.08 9.30
C THR A 152 -2.94 2.19 8.34
N LEU A 153 -2.17 1.24 8.85
CA LEU A 153 -1.51 0.24 8.01
C LEU A 153 -2.51 -0.85 7.60
N ALA A 154 -2.40 -1.27 6.35
CA ALA A 154 -3.02 -2.45 5.81
C ALA A 154 -1.94 -3.28 5.09
N SER A 155 -2.13 -4.58 5.09
CA SER A 155 -1.34 -5.56 4.33
C SER A 155 -2.25 -6.32 3.38
N THR A 156 -1.68 -7.13 2.49
CA THR A 156 -2.41 -8.11 1.68
C THR A 156 -3.31 -8.99 2.55
N LEU A 157 -2.81 -9.46 3.70
CA LEU A 157 -3.63 -10.22 4.67
C LEU A 157 -4.82 -9.40 5.18
N THR A 158 -4.59 -8.13 5.54
CA THR A 158 -5.66 -7.23 5.98
C THR A 158 -6.74 -7.04 4.91
N VAL A 159 -6.33 -6.94 3.63
CA VAL A 159 -7.26 -6.82 2.50
C VAL A 159 -8.10 -8.08 2.34
N LEU A 160 -7.47 -9.26 2.39
CA LEU A 160 -8.15 -10.55 2.23
C LEU A 160 -9.10 -10.85 3.39
N GLU A 161 -8.71 -10.56 4.64
CA GLU A 161 -9.60 -10.69 5.80
C GLU A 161 -10.85 -9.81 5.66
N ARG A 162 -10.66 -8.55 5.29
CA ARG A 162 -11.78 -7.63 5.04
C ARG A 162 -12.64 -8.06 3.86
N ALA A 163 -12.04 -8.64 2.83
CA ALA A 163 -12.78 -9.18 1.68
C ALA A 163 -13.70 -10.33 2.09
N ALA A 164 -13.21 -11.26 2.93
CA ALA A 164 -14.02 -12.34 3.48
C ALA A 164 -15.18 -11.78 4.34
N GLN A 165 -14.89 -10.87 5.27
CA GLN A 165 -15.90 -10.23 6.12
C GLN A 165 -16.97 -9.47 5.31
N LYS A 166 -16.58 -8.84 4.21
CA LYS A 166 -17.48 -8.13 3.28
C LYS A 166 -18.18 -9.05 2.28
N LYS A 167 -18.04 -10.38 2.41
CA LYS A 167 -18.59 -11.39 1.49
C LYS A 167 -18.20 -11.15 0.02
N ARG A 168 -16.98 -10.63 -0.20
CA ARG A 168 -16.39 -10.42 -1.54
C ARG A 168 -15.65 -11.65 -2.05
N ILE A 169 -15.35 -12.59 -1.16
CA ILE A 169 -14.86 -13.93 -1.46
C ILE A 169 -15.95 -14.90 -0.98
N ALA A 170 -16.38 -15.82 -1.84
CA ALA A 170 -17.59 -16.60 -1.58
C ALA A 170 -17.38 -17.69 -0.52
N GLY A 171 -16.17 -18.24 -0.39
CA GLY A 171 -15.86 -19.17 0.69
C GLY A 171 -14.37 -19.46 0.89
N LYS A 172 -14.09 -20.33 1.86
CA LYS A 172 -12.71 -20.76 2.20
C LYS A 172 -11.98 -21.39 1.01
N ALA A 173 -12.68 -22.08 0.11
CA ALA A 173 -12.10 -22.67 -1.10
C ALA A 173 -11.57 -21.57 -2.05
N ASP A 174 -12.38 -20.55 -2.32
CA ASP A 174 -12.00 -19.42 -3.16
C ASP A 174 -10.86 -18.62 -2.52
N MET A 175 -10.88 -18.45 -1.19
CA MET A 175 -9.79 -17.83 -0.44
C MET A 175 -8.47 -18.58 -0.65
N ARG A 176 -8.46 -19.91 -0.53
CA ARG A 176 -7.26 -20.72 -0.77
C ARG A 176 -6.75 -20.55 -2.20
N GLN A 177 -7.63 -20.58 -3.19
CA GLN A 177 -7.25 -20.41 -4.59
C GLN A 177 -6.67 -19.02 -4.86
N LEU A 178 -7.32 -17.97 -4.35
CA LEU A 178 -6.85 -16.60 -4.46
C LEU A 178 -5.49 -16.41 -3.77
N TYR A 179 -5.36 -16.90 -2.54
CA TYR A 179 -4.14 -16.79 -1.76
C TYR A 179 -2.97 -17.51 -2.45
N ARG A 180 -3.21 -18.70 -3.01
CA ARG A 180 -2.18 -19.44 -3.76
C ARG A 180 -1.65 -18.62 -4.92
N ARG A 181 -2.54 -18.00 -5.70
CA ARG A 181 -2.16 -17.14 -6.85
C ARG A 181 -1.39 -15.90 -6.42
N LEU A 182 -1.73 -15.29 -5.28
CA LEU A 182 -0.96 -14.18 -4.71
C LEU A 182 0.43 -14.64 -4.27
N ARG A 183 0.52 -15.76 -3.56
CA ARG A 183 1.79 -16.32 -3.06
C ARG A 183 2.71 -16.83 -4.17
N GLU A 184 2.18 -17.26 -5.32
CA GLU A 184 2.98 -17.56 -6.53
C GLU A 184 3.75 -16.33 -7.06
N LEU A 185 3.32 -15.12 -6.69
CA LEU A 185 3.96 -13.86 -7.05
C LEU A 185 4.81 -13.26 -5.93
N ASP A 186 4.60 -13.70 -4.68
CA ASP A 186 5.17 -13.10 -3.48
C ASP A 186 5.56 -14.17 -2.46
N ASP A 187 6.86 -14.46 -2.40
CA ASP A 187 7.45 -15.40 -1.46
C ASP A 187 7.41 -14.89 0.00
N GLY A 188 7.13 -13.60 0.21
CA GLY A 188 6.98 -12.97 1.53
C GLY A 188 5.67 -13.34 2.24
N LEU A 189 4.67 -13.87 1.51
CA LEU A 189 3.42 -14.30 2.12
C LEU A 189 3.60 -15.64 2.88
N PRO A 190 3.20 -15.70 4.17
CA PRO A 190 3.33 -16.92 4.97
C PRO A 190 2.44 -18.05 4.40
N PRO A 191 2.64 -19.31 4.81
CA PRO A 191 1.67 -20.37 4.54
C PRO A 191 0.27 -19.95 5.00
N ILE A 192 -0.78 -20.26 4.23
CA ILE A 192 -2.14 -19.78 4.55
C ILE A 192 -2.63 -20.35 5.89
N GLU A 193 -2.15 -21.53 6.27
CA GLU A 193 -2.43 -22.21 7.53
C GLU A 193 -1.88 -21.45 8.75
N ALA A 194 -0.85 -20.63 8.55
CA ALA A 194 -0.28 -19.75 9.58
C ALA A 194 -1.04 -18.41 9.70
N THR A 195 -2.07 -18.21 8.88
CA THR A 195 -2.91 -17.00 8.90
C THR A 195 -4.29 -17.30 9.47
N ARG A 196 -5.04 -16.25 9.82
CA ARG A 196 -6.45 -16.40 10.22
C ARG A 196 -7.43 -16.48 9.04
N LEU A 197 -6.96 -16.47 7.79
CA LEU A 197 -7.82 -16.37 6.60
C LEU A 197 -8.81 -17.52 6.45
N LEU A 198 -8.57 -18.65 7.10
CA LEU A 198 -9.44 -19.82 7.09
C LEU A 198 -10.19 -20.04 8.41
N SER A 199 -9.98 -19.18 9.40
CA SER A 199 -10.60 -19.29 10.72
C SER A 199 -12.12 -19.14 10.63
N PRO A 200 -12.91 -19.95 11.37
CA PRO A 200 -14.37 -19.95 11.26
C PRO A 200 -15.04 -18.57 11.48
N ASP A 201 -14.47 -17.72 12.33
CA ASP A 201 -14.97 -16.38 12.65
C ASP A 201 -14.99 -15.40 11.46
N LEU A 202 -14.18 -15.65 10.41
CA LEU A 202 -14.20 -14.85 9.18
C LEU A 202 -15.26 -15.30 8.16
N TRP A 203 -15.86 -16.48 8.36
CA TRP A 203 -16.76 -17.13 7.39
C TRP A 203 -18.10 -17.47 8.06
N PRO A 204 -18.98 -16.47 8.27
CA PRO A 204 -20.32 -16.67 8.82
C PRO A 204 -21.28 -17.31 7.81
#